data_AF-A0A1Y6H8N0-F1
#
_entry.id   AF-A0A1Y6H8N0-F1
#
_cell.length_a   1.000
_cell.length_b   1.000
_cell.length_c   1.000
_cell.angle_alpha   90.00
_cell.angle_beta   90.00
_cell.angle_gamma   90.00
#
_symmetry.space_group_name_H-M   'P 1'
#
loop_
_entity.id
_entity.type
_entity.pdbx_description
1 polymer ?
#
loop_
_entity_poly.entity_id
_entity_poly.type
_entity_poly.pdbx_seq_one_letter_code
_entity_poly.pdbx_strand_id
1 'polypeptide(L)'
;MEELLAHTINAAHAMQAVDARELPRVIVDTTVQEKAIAYPTDSRLLEVARKKLMLLAKRHGIGLRQSYARQGPALSRKAGRYAHARQFKRMRRVLRRQRTVLGRLVRDIQRKLDQVNTGVRERIAVWLERAQRLYTQRPKDKQKLYALHAPEVECIGKGKARQAYEFGVKVGIAVTACKGLVVGARSFPGNPYDGDTLAEQLE
;
A
#
# COMPACT_ATOMS: atom_id res chain seq x y z
N MET A 1 -8.17 -18.71 -10.92
CA MET A 1 -6.97 -19.07 -10.12
C MET A 1 -7.15 -20.47 -9.54
N GLU A 2 -8.34 -20.80 -9.04
CA GLU A 2 -8.73 -22.14 -8.57
C GLU A 2 -8.43 -23.25 -9.57
N GLU A 3 -8.72 -23.06 -10.86
CA GLU A 3 -8.40 -24.04 -11.91
C GLU A 3 -6.89 -24.33 -12.02
N LEU A 4 -6.05 -23.29 -11.91
CA LEU A 4 -4.59 -23.43 -12.00
C LEU A 4 -4.03 -24.16 -10.77
N LEU A 5 -4.59 -23.91 -9.60
CA LEU A 5 -4.23 -24.61 -8.38
C LEU A 5 -4.65 -26.09 -8.46
N ALA A 6 -5.86 -26.38 -8.93
CA ALA A 6 -6.33 -27.74 -9.15
C ALA A 6 -5.43 -28.50 -10.14
N HIS A 7 -5.04 -27.88 -11.26
CA HIS A 7 -4.06 -28.47 -12.18
C HIS A 7 -2.69 -28.71 -11.54
N THR A 8 -2.23 -27.81 -10.66
CA THR A 8 -0.96 -27.97 -9.93
C THR A 8 -1.00 -29.15 -8.95
N ILE A 9 -2.11 -29.31 -8.23
CA ILE A 9 -2.32 -30.45 -7.32
C ILE A 9 -2.37 -31.76 -8.12
N ASN A 10 -3.11 -31.78 -9.23
CA ASN A 10 -3.21 -32.95 -10.11
C ASN A 10 -1.85 -33.33 -10.72
N ALA A 11 -1.05 -32.35 -11.13
CA ALA A 11 0.30 -32.57 -11.62
C ALA A 11 1.21 -33.13 -10.51
N ALA A 12 1.13 -32.59 -9.29
CA ALA A 12 1.89 -33.09 -8.14
C ALA A 12 1.53 -34.55 -7.81
N HIS A 13 0.25 -34.91 -7.88
CA HIS A 13 -0.20 -36.29 -7.72
C HIS A 13 0.29 -37.21 -8.85
N ALA A 14 0.18 -36.77 -10.10
CA ALA A 14 0.65 -37.53 -11.26
C ALA A 14 2.17 -37.77 -11.22
N MET A 15 2.93 -36.81 -10.70
CA MET A 15 4.39 -36.90 -10.49
C MET A 15 4.79 -37.65 -9.21
N GLN A 16 3.81 -38.18 -8.45
CA GLN A 16 4.03 -38.85 -7.16
C GLN A 16 4.77 -37.97 -6.13
N ALA A 17 4.65 -36.64 -6.24
CA ALA A 17 5.20 -35.70 -5.28
C ALA A 17 4.37 -35.63 -3.97
N VAL A 18 3.10 -36.04 -4.04
CA VAL A 18 2.14 -36.15 -2.92
C VAL A 18 1.26 -37.38 -3.13
N ASP A 19 0.93 -38.07 -2.04
CA ASP A 19 -0.06 -39.17 -2.03
C ASP A 19 -1.45 -38.61 -1.68
N ALA A 20 -2.51 -39.15 -2.29
CA ALA A 20 -3.89 -38.82 -1.95
C ALA A 20 -4.20 -38.94 -0.44
N ARG A 21 -3.52 -39.84 0.28
CA ARG A 21 -3.63 -40.01 1.73
C ARG A 21 -3.14 -38.82 2.55
N GLU A 22 -2.35 -37.93 1.95
CA GLU A 22 -1.77 -36.75 2.60
C GLU A 22 -2.64 -35.49 2.43
N LEU A 23 -3.59 -35.50 1.49
CA LEU A 23 -4.51 -34.40 1.22
C LEU A 23 -5.58 -34.11 2.32
N PRO A 24 -6.05 -35.09 3.11
CA PRO A 24 -7.06 -34.84 4.15
C PRO A 24 -6.58 -33.97 5.32
N ARG A 25 -5.26 -33.80 5.50
CA ARG A 25 -4.69 -33.04 6.61
C ARG A 25 -3.82 -31.90 6.11
N VAL A 26 -4.29 -30.69 6.36
CA VAL A 26 -3.60 -29.45 5.99
C VAL A 26 -3.18 -28.65 7.23
N ILE A 27 -2.09 -27.91 7.08
CA ILE A 27 -1.65 -26.87 8.00
C ILE A 27 -1.98 -25.54 7.33
N VAL A 28 -2.69 -24.69 8.05
CA VAL A 28 -3.04 -23.35 7.59
C VAL A 28 -2.25 -22.35 8.41
N ASP A 29 -1.57 -21.44 7.72
CA ASP A 29 -0.96 -20.27 8.34
C ASP A 29 -1.31 -19.00 7.58
N THR A 30 -1.36 -17.88 8.30
CA THR A 30 -1.65 -16.58 7.72
C THR A 30 -0.39 -15.72 7.67
N THR A 31 -0.04 -15.26 6.48
CA THR A 31 1.10 -14.38 6.22
C THR A 31 0.64 -13.10 5.53
N VAL A 32 1.59 -12.26 5.14
CA VAL A 32 1.33 -11.04 4.38
C VAL A 32 1.93 -11.21 2.99
N GLN A 33 1.10 -11.07 1.96
CA GLN A 33 1.60 -10.92 0.61
C GLN A 33 1.99 -9.45 0.43
N GLU A 34 3.29 -9.18 0.59
CA GLU A 34 3.82 -7.83 0.44
C GLU A 34 3.55 -7.29 -0.95
N LYS A 35 3.11 -6.04 -1.01
CA LYS A 35 3.01 -5.31 -2.26
C LYS A 35 4.34 -4.64 -2.56
N ALA A 36 4.70 -4.58 -3.84
CA ALA A 36 5.89 -3.89 -4.32
C ALA A 36 5.81 -2.37 -4.10
N ILE A 37 6.01 -1.93 -2.85
CA ILE A 37 6.01 -0.53 -2.43
C ILE A 37 7.29 -0.19 -1.69
N ALA A 38 7.68 1.07 -1.77
CA ALA A 38 8.74 1.58 -0.90
C ALA A 38 8.21 1.81 0.52
N TYR A 39 9.08 1.66 1.52
CA TYR A 39 8.71 1.83 2.92
C TYR A 39 7.97 3.17 3.17
N PRO A 40 6.77 3.13 3.79
CA PRO A 40 5.79 4.21 3.68
C PRO A 40 5.98 5.30 4.74
N THR A 41 7.08 6.05 4.64
CA THR A 41 7.28 7.22 5.52
C THR A 41 6.36 8.38 5.13
N ASP A 42 5.79 9.08 6.12
CA ASP A 42 4.97 10.29 5.92
C ASP A 42 5.63 11.28 4.96
N SER A 43 6.92 11.55 5.16
CA SER A 43 7.65 12.53 4.35
C SER A 43 7.76 12.12 2.88
N ARG A 44 8.02 10.82 2.62
CA ARG A 44 8.09 10.28 1.27
C ARG A 44 6.72 10.32 0.60
N LEU A 45 5.67 9.90 1.30
CA LEU A 45 4.31 9.88 0.76
C LEU A 45 3.84 11.28 0.34
N LEU A 46 4.07 12.28 1.20
CA LEU A 46 3.75 13.68 0.88
C LEU A 46 4.51 14.19 -0.35
N GLU A 47 5.79 13.82 -0.51
CA GLU A 47 6.57 14.23 -1.69
C GLU A 47 6.16 13.50 -2.97
N VAL A 48 5.87 12.20 -2.89
CA VAL A 48 5.36 11.40 -4.02
C VAL A 48 4.01 11.96 -4.49
N ALA A 49 3.12 12.32 -3.55
CA ALA A 49 1.84 12.97 -3.87
C ALA A 49 2.05 14.33 -4.55
N ARG A 50 2.92 15.19 -3.99
CA ARG A 50 3.27 16.49 -4.59
C ARG A 50 3.79 16.32 -6.02
N LYS A 51 4.73 15.39 -6.23
CA LYS A 51 5.32 15.11 -7.55
C LYS A 51 4.26 14.59 -8.53
N LYS A 52 3.39 13.67 -8.10
CA LYS A 52 2.32 13.11 -8.92
C LYS A 52 1.34 14.19 -9.38
N LEU A 53 0.85 15.02 -8.47
CA LEU A 53 -0.07 16.12 -8.80
C LEU A 53 0.56 17.12 -9.77
N MET A 54 1.84 17.47 -9.56
CA MET A 54 2.57 18.35 -10.49
C MET A 54 2.68 17.75 -11.89
N LEU A 55 3.03 16.47 -12.00
CA LEU A 55 3.13 15.78 -13.30
C LEU A 55 1.78 15.69 -14.01
N LEU A 56 0.69 15.44 -13.27
CA LEU A 56 -0.67 15.43 -13.81
C LEU A 56 -1.07 16.81 -14.32
N ALA A 57 -0.85 17.85 -13.51
CA ALA A 57 -1.14 19.22 -13.91
C ALA A 57 -0.38 19.60 -15.20
N LYS A 58 0.92 19.29 -15.28
CA LYS A 58 1.72 19.52 -16.49
C LYS A 58 1.18 18.76 -17.70
N ARG A 59 0.83 17.48 -17.54
CA ARG A 59 0.31 16.63 -18.62
C ARG A 59 -1.00 17.17 -19.21
N HIS A 60 -1.81 17.80 -18.39
CA HIS A 60 -3.14 18.27 -18.76
C HIS A 60 -3.23 19.80 -18.91
N GLY A 61 -2.09 20.49 -19.06
CA GLY A 61 -2.07 21.93 -19.32
C GLY A 61 -2.56 22.80 -18.15
N ILE A 62 -2.70 22.25 -16.94
CA ILE A 62 -3.13 23.01 -15.76
C ILE A 62 -1.96 23.85 -15.26
N GLY A 63 -2.00 25.15 -15.49
CA GLY A 63 -1.00 26.09 -14.99
C GLY A 63 -1.03 26.19 -13.47
N LEU A 64 0.00 25.69 -12.78
CA LEU A 64 0.11 25.77 -11.32
C LEU A 64 0.69 27.12 -10.89
N ARG A 65 0.11 27.74 -9.85
CA ARG A 65 0.66 28.97 -9.23
C ARG A 65 2.09 28.73 -8.71
N GLN A 66 2.34 27.55 -8.16
CA GLN A 66 3.66 27.14 -7.70
C GLN A 66 3.77 25.61 -7.68
N SER A 67 4.81 25.06 -8.32
CA SER A 67 5.02 23.60 -8.41
C SER A 67 5.74 23.01 -7.19
N TYR A 68 6.47 23.84 -6.44
CA TYR A 68 7.34 23.44 -5.33
C TYR A 68 8.40 22.39 -5.71
N ALA A 69 8.74 22.26 -7.01
CA ALA A 69 9.62 21.20 -7.50
C ALA A 69 11.02 21.21 -6.88
N ARG A 70 11.57 22.39 -6.57
CA ARG A 70 12.86 22.53 -5.86
C ARG A 70 12.73 22.31 -4.35
N GLN A 71 11.64 22.80 -3.75
CA GLN A 71 11.44 22.76 -2.29
C GLN A 71 11.10 21.34 -1.80
N GLY A 72 10.29 20.58 -2.53
CA GLY A 72 9.80 19.26 -2.14
C GLY A 72 10.91 18.25 -1.78
N PRO A 73 11.85 17.97 -2.71
CA PRO A 73 12.96 17.05 -2.45
C PRO A 73 13.88 17.50 -1.30
N ALA A 74 14.06 18.81 -1.11
CA ALA A 74 14.85 19.34 0.00
C ALA A 74 14.16 19.11 1.35
N LEU A 75 12.84 19.30 1.43
CA LEU A 75 12.06 18.99 2.62
C LEU A 75 12.10 17.50 2.95
N SER A 76 11.96 16.63 1.94
CA SER A 76 12.01 15.18 2.16
C SER A 76 13.36 14.71 2.73
N ARG A 77 14.46 15.18 2.13
CA ARG A 77 15.82 14.91 2.66
C ARG A 77 16.00 15.44 4.08
N LYS A 78 15.53 16.66 4.37
CA LYS A 78 15.64 17.26 5.71
C LYS A 78 14.83 16.46 6.75
N ALA A 79 13.65 15.97 6.42
CA ALA A 79 12.86 15.12 7.30
C ALA A 79 13.59 13.81 7.62
N GLY A 80 14.17 13.16 6.61
CA GLY A 80 14.99 11.95 6.79
C GLY A 80 16.20 12.17 7.70
N ARG A 81 16.96 13.27 7.50
CA ARG A 81 18.09 13.63 8.36
C ARG A 81 17.68 13.85 9.82
N TYR A 82 16.57 14.54 10.05
CA TYR A 82 16.08 14.73 11.41
C TYR A 82 15.56 13.43 12.04
N ALA A 83 14.95 12.54 11.26
CA ALA A 83 14.55 11.22 11.75
C ALA A 83 15.77 10.39 12.18
N HIS A 84 16.80 10.34 11.33
CA HIS A 84 18.05 9.65 11.61
C HIS A 84 18.73 10.18 12.89
N ALA A 85 18.80 11.51 13.03
CA ALA A 85 19.35 12.15 14.23
C ALA A 85 18.40 12.14 15.46
N ARG A 86 17.27 11.43 15.39
CA ARG A 86 16.23 11.37 16.46
C ARG A 86 15.64 12.74 16.85
N GLN A 87 15.77 13.76 15.99
CA GLN A 87 15.28 15.12 16.20
C GLN A 87 13.80 15.27 15.80
N PHE A 88 12.92 14.48 16.43
CA PHE A 88 11.51 14.37 16.01
C PHE A 88 10.72 15.68 16.06
N LYS A 89 11.04 16.61 16.99
CA LYS A 89 10.41 17.95 17.02
C LYS A 89 10.68 18.72 15.73
N ARG A 90 11.92 18.68 15.22
CA ARG A 90 12.30 19.35 13.96
C ARG A 90 11.71 18.62 12.75
N MET A 91 11.75 17.29 12.74
CA MET A 91 11.10 16.47 11.71
C MET A 91 9.61 16.80 11.58
N ARG A 92 8.87 16.90 12.69
CA ARG A 92 7.44 17.25 12.68
C ARG A 92 7.17 18.62 12.07
N ARG A 93 8.04 19.62 12.27
CA ARG A 93 7.92 20.94 11.61
C ARG A 93 8.08 20.83 10.09
N VAL A 94 9.01 19.99 9.61
CA VAL A 94 9.19 19.73 8.18
C VAL A 94 7.97 19.03 7.59
N LEU A 95 7.42 18.03 8.27
CA LEU A 95 6.18 17.34 7.84
C LEU A 95 5.00 18.30 7.76
N ARG A 96 4.84 19.23 8.73
CA ARG A 96 3.81 20.29 8.66
C ARG A 96 3.99 21.13 7.41
N ARG A 97 5.22 21.55 7.08
CA ARG A 97 5.51 22.30 5.85
C ARG A 97 5.17 21.49 4.59
N GLN A 98 5.52 20.21 4.53
CA GLN A 98 5.17 19.34 3.39
C GLN A 98 3.63 19.23 3.23
N ARG A 99 2.89 19.06 4.34
CA ARG A 99 1.40 19.06 4.31
C ARG A 99 0.85 20.39 3.79
N THR A 100 1.41 21.53 4.23
CA THR A 100 1.00 22.85 3.70
C THR A 100 1.25 22.97 2.19
N VAL A 101 2.41 22.51 1.71
CA VAL A 101 2.75 22.52 0.28
C VAL A 101 1.76 21.66 -0.52
N LEU A 102 1.51 20.43 -0.07
CA LEU A 102 0.58 19.53 -0.73
C LEU A 102 -0.84 20.10 -0.74
N GLY A 103 -1.33 20.61 0.39
CA GLY A 103 -2.65 21.22 0.49
C GLY A 103 -2.82 22.51 -0.33
N ARG A 104 -1.73 23.24 -0.62
CA ARG A 104 -1.76 24.38 -1.57
C ARG A 104 -1.91 23.89 -3.02
N LEU A 105 -1.17 22.85 -3.40
CA LEU A 105 -1.28 22.22 -4.72
C LEU A 105 -2.66 21.62 -4.97
N VAL A 106 -3.20 20.87 -4.00
CA VAL A 106 -4.54 20.27 -4.08
C VAL A 106 -5.59 21.35 -4.36
N ARG A 107 -5.62 22.42 -3.56
CA ARG A 107 -6.58 23.53 -3.75
C ARG A 107 -6.38 24.29 -5.06
N ASP A 108 -5.14 24.46 -5.50
CA ASP A 108 -4.86 25.15 -6.77
C ASP A 108 -5.38 24.35 -7.97
N ILE A 109 -5.17 23.03 -7.97
CA ILE A 109 -5.68 22.14 -9.02
C ILE A 109 -7.21 22.05 -8.95
N GLN A 110 -7.79 21.90 -7.76
CA GLN A 110 -9.25 21.85 -7.57
C GLN A 110 -9.96 23.07 -8.16
N ARG A 111 -9.43 24.28 -7.96
CA ARG A 111 -10.01 25.51 -8.52
C ARG A 111 -9.93 25.63 -10.05
N LYS A 112 -9.10 24.81 -10.68
CA LYS A 112 -8.88 24.81 -12.14
C LYS A 112 -9.47 23.56 -12.79
N LEU A 113 -10.16 22.72 -12.02
CA LEU A 113 -10.69 21.45 -12.49
C LEU A 113 -11.86 21.62 -13.46
N ASP A 114 -12.59 22.73 -13.37
CA ASP A 114 -13.69 23.06 -14.29
C ASP A 114 -13.19 23.55 -15.66
N GLN A 115 -11.88 23.84 -15.79
CA GLN A 115 -11.26 24.27 -17.05
C GLN A 115 -10.78 23.10 -17.90
N VAL A 116 -10.86 21.86 -17.40
CA VAL A 116 -10.44 20.65 -18.11
C VAL A 116 -11.65 19.81 -18.49
N ASN A 117 -11.50 18.98 -19.53
CA ASN A 117 -12.58 18.09 -19.96
C ASN A 117 -12.95 17.06 -18.87
N THR A 118 -14.17 16.53 -18.95
CA THR A 118 -14.74 15.61 -17.96
C THR A 118 -13.87 14.36 -17.73
N GLY A 119 -13.37 13.75 -18.81
CA GLY A 119 -12.52 12.56 -18.69
C GLY A 119 -11.16 12.82 -18.00
N VAL A 120 -10.55 13.99 -18.19
CA VAL A 120 -9.33 14.37 -17.44
C VAL A 120 -9.67 14.71 -16.00
N ARG A 121 -10.80 15.38 -15.76
CA ARG A 121 -11.30 15.70 -14.41
C ARG A 121 -11.42 14.44 -13.56
N GLU A 122 -12.08 13.39 -14.07
CA GLU A 122 -12.22 12.11 -13.36
C GLU A 122 -10.88 11.46 -13.04
N ARG A 123 -9.97 11.41 -14.02
CA ARG A 123 -8.61 10.85 -13.83
C ARG A 123 -7.83 11.62 -12.76
N ILE A 124 -7.94 12.95 -12.73
CA ILE A 124 -7.25 13.79 -11.74
C ILE A 124 -7.93 13.66 -10.36
N ALA A 125 -9.26 13.54 -10.31
CA ALA A 125 -10.04 13.46 -9.08
C ALA A 125 -9.58 12.32 -8.17
N VAL A 126 -9.31 11.14 -8.74
CA VAL A 126 -8.78 9.98 -7.99
C VAL A 126 -7.46 10.32 -7.27
N TRP A 127 -6.57 11.06 -7.92
CA TRP A 127 -5.29 11.45 -7.31
C TRP A 127 -5.44 12.60 -6.32
N LEU A 128 -6.39 13.52 -6.55
CA LEU A 128 -6.71 14.57 -5.60
C LEU A 128 -7.29 14.01 -4.31
N GLU A 129 -8.19 13.02 -4.39
CA GLU A 129 -8.76 12.33 -3.24
C GLU A 129 -7.67 11.64 -2.42
N ARG A 130 -6.78 10.89 -3.07
CA ARG A 130 -5.64 10.23 -2.40
C ARG A 130 -4.69 11.25 -1.76
N ALA A 131 -4.40 12.36 -2.45
CA ALA A 131 -3.56 13.43 -1.91
C ALA A 131 -4.23 14.16 -0.73
N GLN A 132 -5.55 14.33 -0.79
CA GLN A 132 -6.40 14.89 0.26
C GLN A 132 -6.31 14.00 1.52
N ARG A 133 -6.53 12.68 1.36
CA ARG A 133 -6.36 11.68 2.43
C ARG A 133 -4.95 11.71 3.02
N LEU A 134 -3.90 11.79 2.20
CA LEU A 134 -2.52 11.84 2.69
C LEU A 134 -2.18 13.08 3.53
N TYR A 135 -2.75 14.25 3.22
CA TYR A 135 -2.44 15.43 4.03
C TYR A 135 -3.26 15.48 5.32
N THR A 136 -4.48 14.92 5.33
CA THR A 136 -5.35 14.88 6.52
C THR A 136 -5.00 13.74 7.47
N GLN A 137 -4.47 12.63 6.96
CA GLN A 137 -4.18 11.45 7.78
C GLN A 137 -3.19 11.74 8.91
N ARG A 138 -3.48 11.14 10.07
CA ARG A 138 -2.73 11.20 11.31
C ARG A 138 -2.14 9.83 11.65
N PRO A 139 -1.17 9.76 12.57
CA PRO A 139 -0.50 8.50 12.90
C PRO A 139 -1.42 7.35 13.33
N LYS A 140 -2.52 7.65 14.04
CA LYS A 140 -3.45 6.68 14.66
C LYS A 140 -4.72 6.41 13.85
N ASP A 141 -4.82 6.93 12.63
CA ASP A 141 -6.01 6.69 11.80
C ASP A 141 -6.04 5.22 11.38
N LYS A 142 -7.24 4.61 11.32
CA LYS A 142 -7.40 3.18 10.97
C LYS A 142 -7.15 2.93 9.48
N GLN A 143 -7.71 3.77 8.61
CA GLN A 143 -7.60 3.62 7.16
C GLN A 143 -6.53 4.56 6.61
N LYS A 144 -5.26 4.28 6.91
CA LYS A 144 -4.13 5.08 6.39
C LYS A 144 -3.73 4.64 5.00
N LEU A 145 -3.24 5.60 4.22
CA LEU A 145 -2.69 5.33 2.90
C LEU A 145 -1.18 5.09 3.02
N TYR A 146 -0.75 3.86 2.76
CA TYR A 146 0.66 3.47 2.81
C TYR A 146 1.36 3.59 1.45
N ALA A 147 0.63 3.60 0.34
CA ALA A 147 1.19 3.88 -0.97
C ALA A 147 0.20 4.70 -1.82
N LEU A 148 0.70 5.75 -2.48
CA LEU A 148 -0.16 6.60 -3.32
C LEU A 148 -0.77 5.82 -4.51
N HIS A 149 -0.01 4.88 -5.08
CA HIS A 149 -0.45 4.12 -6.25
C HIS A 149 -1.29 2.89 -5.89
N ALA A 150 -1.19 2.39 -4.65
CA ALA A 150 -1.86 1.18 -4.17
C ALA A 150 -2.60 1.46 -2.85
N PRO A 151 -3.82 2.03 -2.91
CA PRO A 151 -4.60 2.38 -1.72
C PRO A 151 -5.10 1.21 -0.87
N GLU A 152 -5.11 0.01 -1.43
CA GLU A 152 -5.50 -1.26 -0.81
C GLU A 152 -4.39 -1.85 0.08
N VAL A 153 -3.18 -1.29 0.07
CA VAL A 153 -2.09 -1.77 0.93
C VAL A 153 -2.42 -1.52 2.39
N GLU A 154 -2.32 -2.57 3.19
CA GLU A 154 -2.48 -2.56 4.64
C GLU A 154 -1.12 -2.62 5.34
N CYS A 155 -1.09 -2.24 6.61
CA CYS A 155 0.07 -2.37 7.48
C CYS A 155 -0.23 -3.45 8.51
N ILE A 156 0.46 -4.58 8.42
CA ILE A 156 0.18 -5.75 9.23
C ILE A 156 1.40 -6.05 10.09
N GLY A 157 1.19 -6.16 11.39
CA GLY A 157 2.23 -6.58 12.34
C GLY A 157 2.10 -8.07 12.64
N LYS A 158 3.02 -8.89 12.12
CA LYS A 158 3.10 -10.33 12.40
C LYS A 158 4.21 -10.71 13.38
N GLY A 159 4.86 -9.73 14.02
CA GLY A 159 5.90 -9.98 15.02
C GLY A 159 7.20 -10.55 14.46
N LYS A 160 7.46 -10.44 13.14
CA LYS A 160 8.68 -10.95 12.51
C LYS A 160 9.92 -10.27 13.09
N ALA A 161 10.97 -11.07 13.30
CA ALA A 161 12.26 -10.56 13.76
C ALA A 161 12.80 -9.51 12.77
N ARG A 162 13.26 -8.36 13.30
CA ARG A 162 13.82 -7.22 12.53
C ARG A 162 12.83 -6.46 11.62
N GLN A 163 11.62 -6.97 11.38
CA GLN A 163 10.59 -6.30 10.59
C GLN A 163 9.26 -6.31 11.33
N ALA A 164 9.00 -5.26 12.11
CA ALA A 164 7.79 -5.16 12.93
C ALA A 164 6.49 -5.06 12.12
N TYR A 165 6.57 -4.55 10.89
CA TYR A 165 5.42 -4.33 10.01
C TYR A 165 5.73 -4.73 8.57
N GLU A 166 4.74 -5.35 7.94
CA GLU A 166 4.71 -5.71 6.53
C GLU A 166 3.61 -4.91 5.83
N PHE A 167 3.80 -4.61 4.55
CA PHE A 167 2.88 -3.78 3.79
C PHE A 167 2.34 -4.51 2.58
N GLY A 168 1.08 -4.91 2.64
CA GLY A 168 0.48 -5.77 1.63
C GLY A 168 -0.96 -6.09 1.96
N VAL A 169 -1.37 -7.31 1.62
CA VAL A 169 -2.65 -7.88 2.00
C VAL A 169 -2.40 -9.13 2.84
N LYS A 170 -3.25 -9.40 3.82
CA LYS A 170 -3.21 -10.68 4.53
C LYS A 170 -3.55 -11.81 3.56
N VAL A 171 -2.82 -12.91 3.64
CA VAL A 171 -3.11 -14.11 2.87
C VAL A 171 -3.04 -15.34 3.76
N GLY A 172 -3.93 -16.29 3.53
CA GLY A 172 -3.84 -17.63 4.11
C GLY A 172 -3.23 -18.58 3.10
N ILE A 173 -2.35 -19.45 3.58
CA ILE A 173 -1.73 -20.51 2.80
C ILE A 173 -2.05 -21.83 3.50
N ALA A 174 -2.67 -22.75 2.77
CA ALA A 174 -2.91 -24.11 3.21
C ALA A 174 -1.88 -25.04 2.55
N VAL A 175 -1.15 -25.80 3.37
CA VAL A 175 -0.17 -26.77 2.91
C VAL A 175 -0.49 -28.17 3.44
N THR A 176 -0.19 -29.22 2.68
CA THR A 176 -0.27 -30.60 3.19
C THR A 176 0.66 -30.77 4.39
N ALA A 177 0.21 -31.48 5.42
CA ALA A 177 0.96 -31.59 6.68
C ALA A 177 2.32 -32.29 6.56
N CYS A 178 2.47 -33.23 5.62
CA CYS A 178 3.68 -34.06 5.50
C CYS A 178 4.69 -33.54 4.46
N LYS A 179 4.22 -33.09 3.28
CA LYS A 179 5.07 -32.76 2.13
C LYS A 179 5.19 -31.27 1.83
N GLY A 180 4.40 -30.44 2.49
CA GLY A 180 4.41 -28.98 2.27
C GLY A 180 3.87 -28.54 0.90
N LEU A 181 3.12 -29.38 0.18
CA LEU A 181 2.44 -28.99 -1.05
C LEU A 181 1.38 -27.93 -0.73
N VAL A 182 1.42 -26.80 -1.43
CA VAL A 182 0.38 -25.76 -1.32
C VAL A 182 -0.89 -26.26 -2.01
N VAL A 183 -1.96 -26.38 -1.23
CA VAL A 183 -3.28 -26.86 -1.69
C VAL A 183 -4.36 -25.79 -1.63
N GLY A 184 -4.06 -24.64 -1.02
CA GLY A 184 -4.97 -23.50 -0.93
C GLY A 184 -4.20 -22.20 -0.71
N ALA A 185 -4.65 -21.13 -1.36
CA ALA A 185 -4.13 -19.78 -1.14
C ALA A 185 -5.26 -18.77 -1.32
N ARG A 186 -5.52 -17.96 -0.29
CA ARG A 186 -6.60 -16.97 -0.31
C ARG A 186 -6.12 -15.64 0.25
N SER A 187 -6.64 -14.54 -0.30
CA SER A 187 -6.38 -13.19 0.21
C SER A 187 -7.51 -12.74 1.13
N PHE A 188 -7.15 -12.07 2.22
CA PHE A 188 -8.07 -11.55 3.25
C PHE A 188 -7.89 -10.03 3.42
N PRO A 189 -8.52 -9.21 2.55
CA PRO A 189 -8.56 -7.76 2.74
C PRO A 189 -9.26 -7.36 4.04
N GLY A 190 -8.90 -6.19 4.58
CA GLY A 190 -9.42 -5.63 5.82
C GLY A 190 -8.61 -5.98 7.07
N ASN A 191 -7.50 -6.72 6.93
CA ASN A 191 -6.71 -7.26 8.03
C ASN A 191 -7.57 -7.93 9.13
N PRO A 192 -8.39 -8.96 8.79
CA PRO A 192 -9.24 -9.66 9.77
C PRO A 192 -8.40 -10.38 10.82
N TYR A 193 -8.99 -10.79 11.94
CA TYR A 193 -8.28 -11.60 12.93
C TYR A 193 -7.93 -12.98 12.34
N ASP A 194 -6.73 -13.49 12.63
CA ASP A 194 -6.22 -14.71 11.98
C ASP A 194 -7.12 -15.93 12.24
N GLY A 195 -7.68 -16.05 13.45
CA GLY A 195 -8.58 -17.14 13.80
C GLY A 195 -9.90 -17.17 13.01
N ASP A 196 -10.32 -16.01 12.49
CA ASP A 196 -11.58 -15.88 11.75
C ASP A 196 -11.42 -16.28 10.27
N THR A 197 -10.17 -16.48 9.80
CA THR A 197 -9.88 -16.77 8.39
C THR A 197 -9.95 -18.25 8.03
N LEU A 198 -10.02 -19.14 9.02
CA LEU A 198 -9.86 -20.59 8.79
C LEU A 198 -10.99 -21.19 7.95
N ALA A 199 -12.25 -20.87 8.26
CA ALA A 199 -13.39 -21.42 7.53
C ALA A 199 -13.33 -21.03 6.05
N GLU A 200 -13.13 -19.74 5.80
CA GLU A 200 -13.04 -19.18 4.45
C GLU A 200 -11.78 -19.69 3.69
N GLN A 201 -10.70 -20.05 4.38
CA GLN A 201 -9.50 -20.62 3.76
C GLN A 201 -9.69 -22.08 3.27
N LEU A 202 -10.64 -22.82 3.86
CA LEU A 202 -10.88 -24.24 3.56
C LEU A 202 -12.00 -24.46 2.54
N GLU A 203 -12.73 -23.41 2.17
CA GLU A 203 -13.62 -23.37 1.00
C GLU A 203 -12.82 -23.30 -0.30
#